data_AF-A0A397FWL7-F1
#
_entry.id   AF-A0A397FWL7-F1
#
_cell.length_a   1.000
_cell.length_b   1.000
_cell.length_c   1.000
_cell.angle_alpha   90.00
_cell.angle_beta   90.00
_cell.angle_gamma   90.00
#
_symmetry.space_group_name_H-M   'P 1'
#
loop_
_entity.id
_entity.type
_entity.pdbx_description
1 polymer ?
#
loop_
_entity_poly.entity_id
_entity_poly.type
_entity_poly.pdbx_seq_one_letter_code
_entity_poly.pdbx_strand_id
1 'polypeptide(L)'
;ASIDKASCTRWVGETYLEAMAPALDSAIGRSEFLNAWKDHLPDSWRDEVALSKLTESSYRHPDQTTICFVNNIDRHKIKKNISTDATTATAAKKSRNWHELFRNQKRQKN
;
A
#
# COMPACT_ATOMS: atom_id res chain seq x y z
N ALA A 1 -28.78 -5.33 2.01
CA ALA A 1 -27.41 -4.80 1.86
C ALA A 1 -26.94 -5.09 0.44
N SER A 2 -26.46 -4.08 -0.30
CA SER A 2 -25.82 -4.27 -1.61
C SER A 2 -24.31 -4.39 -1.42
N ILE A 3 -23.66 -5.22 -2.22
CA ILE A 3 -22.21 -5.32 -2.25
C ILE A 3 -21.64 -4.18 -3.10
N ASP A 4 -20.64 -3.46 -2.58
CA ASP A 4 -19.89 -2.51 -3.40
C ASP A 4 -18.90 -3.26 -4.28
N LYS A 5 -19.26 -3.41 -5.55
CA LYS A 5 -18.46 -4.07 -6.59
C LYS A 5 -17.05 -3.50 -6.65
N ALA A 6 -16.89 -2.18 -6.63
CA ALA A 6 -15.59 -1.54 -6.83
C ALA A 6 -14.64 -1.83 -5.66
N SER A 7 -15.13 -1.70 -4.42
CA SER A 7 -14.35 -2.04 -3.23
C SER A 7 -14.01 -3.52 -3.16
N CYS A 8 -14.97 -4.40 -3.49
CA CYS A 8 -14.75 -5.84 -3.44
C CYS A 8 -13.72 -6.28 -4.49
N THR A 9 -13.85 -5.84 -5.74
CA THR A 9 -12.89 -6.15 -6.81
C THR A 9 -11.49 -5.71 -6.44
N ARG A 10 -11.34 -4.47 -5.95
CA ARG A 10 -10.03 -3.95 -5.48
C ARG A 10 -9.46 -4.82 -4.37
N TRP A 11 -10.25 -5.11 -3.34
CA TRP A 11 -9.80 -5.91 -2.20
C TRP A 11 -9.30 -7.29 -2.64
N VAL A 12 -10.03 -7.98 -3.51
CA VAL A 12 -9.59 -9.29 -4.06
C VAL A 12 -8.24 -9.18 -4.76
N GLY A 13 -8.04 -8.15 -5.59
CA GLY A 13 -6.79 -7.95 -6.32
C GLY A 13 -5.62 -7.66 -5.40
N GLU A 14 -5.82 -6.81 -4.38
CA GLU A 14 -4.79 -6.48 -3.39
C GLU A 14 -4.45 -7.70 -2.52
N THR A 15 -5.44 -8.44 -2.03
CA THR A 15 -5.22 -9.65 -1.23
C THR A 15 -4.52 -10.75 -2.02
N TYR A 16 -4.89 -10.95 -3.28
CA TYR A 16 -4.20 -11.91 -4.14
C TYR A 16 -2.73 -11.50 -4.37
N LEU A 17 -2.50 -10.22 -4.69
CA LEU A 17 -1.14 -9.72 -4.91
C LEU A 17 -0.28 -9.80 -3.64
N GLU A 18 -0.86 -9.48 -2.48
CA GLU A 18 -0.19 -9.60 -1.17
C GLU A 18 0.18 -11.05 -0.85
N ALA A 19 -0.68 -12.01 -1.17
CA ALA A 19 -0.42 -13.43 -0.93
C ALA A 19 0.65 -14.01 -1.87
N MET A 20 0.59 -13.64 -3.16
CA MET A 20 1.42 -14.26 -4.20
C MET A 20 2.74 -13.54 -4.44
N ALA A 21 2.76 -12.22 -4.28
CA ALA A 21 3.94 -11.38 -4.50
C ALA A 21 4.14 -10.38 -3.35
N PRO A 22 4.33 -10.84 -2.10
CA PRO A 22 4.45 -9.97 -0.94
C PRO A 22 5.66 -9.03 -0.99
N ALA A 23 6.69 -9.35 -1.77
CA ALA A 23 7.95 -8.61 -1.84
C ALA A 23 8.62 -8.68 -3.23
N LEU A 24 9.77 -8.00 -3.39
CA LEU A 24 10.48 -7.88 -4.67
C LEU A 24 10.97 -9.23 -5.22
N ASP A 25 11.42 -10.10 -4.32
CA ASP A 25 11.97 -11.43 -4.62
C ASP A 25 10.89 -12.44 -5.04
N SER A 26 9.62 -12.11 -4.77
CA SER A 26 8.44 -12.91 -5.06
C SER A 26 7.54 -12.26 -6.13
N ALA A 27 8.09 -11.33 -6.91
CA ALA A 27 7.35 -10.65 -7.96
C ALA A 27 6.79 -11.65 -9.00
N ILE A 28 5.53 -11.46 -9.38
CA ILE A 28 4.84 -12.31 -10.36
C ILE A 28 4.62 -11.55 -11.67
N GLY A 29 4.33 -12.28 -12.75
CA GLY A 29 4.05 -11.66 -14.05
C GLY A 29 2.80 -10.78 -13.98
N ARG A 30 2.85 -9.59 -14.58
CA ARG A 30 1.70 -8.66 -14.63
C ARG A 30 0.49 -9.29 -15.31
N SER A 31 0.71 -9.99 -16.42
CA SER A 31 -0.37 -10.67 -17.15
C SER A 31 -0.93 -11.86 -16.36
N GLU A 32 -0.04 -12.62 -15.70
CA GLU A 32 -0.41 -13.72 -14.80
C GLU A 32 -1.30 -13.21 -13.65
N PHE A 33 -0.88 -12.12 -12.99
CA PHE A 33 -1.66 -11.46 -11.95
C PHE A 33 -3.05 -11.04 -12.44
N LEU A 34 -3.14 -10.35 -13.58
CA LEU A 34 -4.43 -9.88 -14.11
C LEU A 34 -5.37 -11.02 -14.49
N ASN A 35 -4.83 -12.13 -15.01
CA ASN A 35 -5.63 -13.31 -15.34
C ASN A 35 -6.14 -14.00 -14.08
N ALA A 36 -5.26 -14.26 -13.11
CA ALA A 36 -5.65 -14.87 -11.85
C ALA A 36 -6.65 -14.00 -11.06
N TRP A 37 -6.47 -12.68 -11.06
CA TRP A 37 -7.43 -11.75 -10.46
C TRP A 37 -8.81 -11.88 -11.11
N LYS A 38 -8.91 -11.99 -12.44
CA LYS A 38 -10.19 -12.22 -13.13
C LYS A 38 -10.85 -13.54 -12.71
N ASP A 39 -10.06 -14.59 -12.52
CA ASP A 39 -10.58 -15.92 -12.16
C ASP A 39 -11.13 -15.98 -10.73
N HIS A 40 -10.78 -15.01 -9.88
CA HIS A 40 -11.32 -14.87 -8.53
C HIS A 40 -12.59 -14.00 -8.44
N LEU A 41 -13.08 -13.48 -9.57
CA LEU A 41 -14.26 -12.61 -9.60
C LEU A 41 -15.44 -13.29 -10.29
N PRO A 42 -16.69 -12.89 -9.96
CA PRO A 42 -17.85 -13.24 -10.76
C PRO A 42 -17.66 -12.82 -12.23
N ASP A 43 -18.21 -13.59 -13.16
CA ASP A 43 -17.98 -13.37 -14.60
C ASP A 43 -18.37 -11.96 -15.06
N SER A 44 -19.46 -11.40 -14.53
CA SER A 44 -19.92 -10.04 -14.84
C SER A 44 -19.01 -8.93 -14.30
N TRP A 45 -17.98 -9.26 -13.52
CA TRP A 45 -17.06 -8.31 -12.89
C TRP A 45 -15.65 -8.37 -13.48
N ARG A 46 -15.36 -9.35 -14.36
CA ARG A 46 -14.02 -9.55 -14.93
C ARG A 46 -13.51 -8.35 -15.74
N ASP A 47 -14.42 -7.56 -16.32
CA ASP A 47 -14.08 -6.34 -17.06
C ASP A 47 -13.60 -5.18 -16.16
N GLU A 48 -13.82 -5.26 -14.85
CA GLU A 48 -13.31 -4.28 -13.89
C GLU A 48 -11.83 -4.51 -13.53
N VAL A 49 -11.21 -5.60 -13.98
CA VAL A 49 -9.83 -5.93 -13.63
C VAL A 49 -8.86 -5.05 -14.39
N ALA A 50 -8.25 -4.10 -13.69
CA ALA A 50 -7.19 -3.25 -14.19
C ALA A 50 -6.29 -2.79 -13.04
N LEU A 51 -5.00 -2.56 -13.32
CA LEU A 51 -4.06 -2.04 -12.32
C LEU A 51 -4.47 -0.66 -11.76
N SER A 52 -5.20 0.13 -12.55
CA SER A 52 -5.75 1.43 -12.14
C SER A 52 -6.85 1.33 -11.07
N LYS A 53 -7.36 0.13 -10.80
CA LYS A 53 -8.42 -0.12 -9.82
C LYS A 53 -7.86 -0.48 -8.45
N LEU A 54 -6.58 -0.87 -8.39
CA LEU A 54 -5.83 -1.04 -7.14
C LEU A 54 -5.58 0.33 -6.49
N THR A 55 -5.39 0.34 -5.17
CA THR A 55 -5.02 1.55 -4.45
C THR A 55 -3.69 2.09 -4.98
N GLU A 56 -3.59 3.41 -5.12
CA GLU A 56 -2.34 4.03 -5.51
C GLU A 56 -1.20 3.63 -4.57
N SER A 57 -0.04 3.31 -5.14
CA SER A 57 1.15 2.82 -4.42
C SER A 57 0.97 1.48 -3.68
N SER A 58 -0.13 0.73 -3.84
CA SER A 58 -0.25 -0.62 -3.24
C SER A 58 0.57 -1.69 -3.96
N TYR A 59 1.14 -1.34 -5.11
CA TYR A 59 2.01 -2.20 -5.89
C TYR A 59 3.17 -1.40 -6.49
N ARG A 60 4.20 -2.12 -6.94
CA ARG A 60 5.30 -1.58 -7.74
C ARG A 60 5.74 -2.55 -8.81
N HIS A 61 6.56 -2.06 -9.73
CA HIS A 61 7.14 -2.82 -10.83
C HIS A 61 8.64 -3.04 -10.59
N PRO A 62 9.06 -4.25 -10.17
CA PRO A 62 10.48 -4.60 -10.07
C PRO A 62 11.16 -4.60 -11.44
N ASP A 63 10.44 -5.03 -12.49
CA ASP A 63 10.82 -4.92 -13.90
C ASP A 63 9.61 -4.51 -14.77
N GLN A 64 9.79 -4.45 -16.10
CA GLN A 64 8.75 -4.01 -17.04
C GLN A 64 7.53 -4.96 -17.15
N THR A 65 7.69 -6.19 -16.70
CA THR A 65 6.73 -7.29 -16.89
C THR A 65 6.21 -7.87 -15.58
N THR A 66 6.84 -7.57 -14.45
CA THR A 66 6.44 -8.10 -13.13
C THR A 66 5.82 -7.03 -12.24
N ILE A 67 5.17 -7.51 -11.18
CA ILE A 67 4.51 -6.70 -10.18
C ILE A 67 4.65 -7.36 -8.81
N CYS A 68 4.81 -6.55 -7.76
CA CYS A 68 4.75 -7.02 -6.37
C CYS A 68 3.93 -6.06 -5.51
N PHE A 69 3.40 -6.58 -4.40
CA PHE A 69 2.69 -5.81 -3.40
C PHE A 69 3.63 -4.85 -2.66
N VAL A 70 3.06 -3.74 -2.19
CA VAL A 70 3.73 -2.77 -1.32
C VAL A 70 2.88 -2.58 -0.07
N ASN A 71 3.39 -3.12 1.05
CA ASN A 71 2.75 -2.95 2.34
C ASN A 71 2.66 -1.46 2.71
N ASN A 72 1.61 -1.10 3.46
CA ASN A 72 1.36 0.23 4.00
C ASN A 72 2.59 0.85 4.71
N ILE A 73 3.38 0.04 5.41
CA ILE A 73 4.62 0.50 6.06
C ILE A 73 5.62 1.04 5.02
N ASP A 74 5.76 0.35 3.88
CA ASP A 74 6.70 0.74 2.82
C ASP A 74 6.14 1.87 1.94
N ARG A 75 4.81 1.95 1.78
CA ARG A 75 4.12 3.10 1.16
C ARG A 75 4.49 4.43 1.84
N HIS A 76 4.55 4.44 3.17
CA HIS A 76 4.95 5.61 3.93
C HIS A 76 6.43 5.99 3.75
N LYS A 77 7.31 5.02 3.48
CA LYS A 77 8.74 5.27 3.20
C LYS A 77 8.94 5.86 1.80
N ILE A 78 8.22 5.36 0.80
CA ILE A 78 8.26 5.89 -0.57
C ILE A 78 7.80 7.35 -0.61
N LYS A 79 6.72 7.68 0.12
CA LYS A 79 6.20 9.04 0.23
C LYS A 79 7.18 10.00 0.93
N LYS A 80 7.99 9.52 1.88
CA LYS A 80 9.06 10.33 2.51
C LYS A 80 10.26 10.54 1.58
N ASN A 81 10.64 9.52 0.80
CA ASN A 81 11.76 9.64 -0.14
C ASN A 81 11.48 10.63 -1.28
N ILE A 82 10.26 10.63 -1.84
CA ILE A 82 9.86 11.64 -2.85
C ILE A 82 9.90 13.07 -2.30
N SER A 83 9.70 13.24 -0.99
CA SER A 83 9.62 14.57 -0.37
C SER A 83 10.98 15.16 0.02
N THR A 84 12.09 14.48 -0.26
CA THR A 84 13.44 14.88 0.24
C THR A 84 14.33 15.52 -0.83
N ASP A 85 13.91 15.61 -2.10
CA ASP A 85 14.73 16.21 -3.17
C ASP A 85 14.19 17.57 -3.69
N ALA A 86 13.39 18.25 -2.87
CA ALA A 86 13.02 19.64 -3.09
C ALA A 86 12.77 20.32 -1.73
N THR A 87 13.84 20.79 -1.10
CA THR A 87 13.92 21.98 -0.21
C THR A 87 15.06 21.78 0.79
N THR A 88 16.28 22.02 0.34
CA THR A 88 17.30 22.61 1.21
C THR A 88 16.88 24.05 1.52
N ALA A 89 16.19 24.26 2.65
CA ALA A 89 16.28 25.47 3.49
C ALA A 89 15.23 25.45 4.62
N THR A 90 15.74 25.32 5.85
CA THR A 90 15.24 25.97 7.07
C THR A 90 13.75 25.90 7.41
N ALA A 91 13.37 24.97 8.29
CA ALA A 91 12.51 25.27 9.44
C ALA A 91 12.48 24.08 10.41
N ALA A 92 13.28 24.18 11.48
CA ALA A 92 13.01 23.43 12.69
C ALA A 92 11.59 23.76 13.20
N LYS A 93 10.72 22.76 13.38
CA LYS A 93 9.59 22.83 14.34
C LYS A 93 9.00 21.44 14.64
N LYS A 94 9.48 20.91 15.77
CA LYS A 94 8.70 20.25 16.84
C LYS A 94 7.92 18.98 16.47
N SER A 95 8.64 17.88 16.30
CA SER A 95 8.10 16.54 16.58
C SER A 95 7.79 16.45 18.08
N ARG A 96 6.53 16.67 18.46
CA ARG A 96 6.04 16.44 19.83
C ARG A 96 6.23 14.97 20.16
N ASN A 97 7.17 14.72 21.08
CA ASN A 97 7.66 13.41 21.46
C ASN A 97 6.62 12.74 22.39
N TRP A 98 5.87 11.77 21.87
CA TRP A 98 4.87 11.01 22.62
C TRP A 98 5.43 10.40 23.92
N HIS A 99 6.73 10.11 23.97
CA HIS A 99 7.38 9.54 25.14
C HIS A 99 7.52 10.50 26.33
N GLU A 100 7.39 11.82 26.15
CA GLU A 100 7.43 12.78 27.27
C GLU A 100 6.09 12.89 28.01
N LEU A 101 4.96 12.78 27.30
CA LEU A 101 3.62 12.88 27.90
C LEU A 101 3.35 11.77 28.92
N PHE A 102 3.84 10.54 28.68
CA PHE A 102 3.62 9.43 29.60
C PHE A 102 4.61 9.38 30.78
N ARG A 103 5.79 9.99 30.67
CA ARG A 103 6.77 10.00 31.78
C ARG A 103 6.43 11.01 32.87
N ASN A 104 5.80 12.14 32.52
CA ASN A 104 5.48 13.18 33.49
C ASN A 104 4.30 12.83 34.40
N GLN A 105 3.48 11.83 34.06
CA GLN A 105 2.35 11.41 34.90
C GLN A 105 2.78 10.64 36.16
N LYS A 106 4.02 10.09 36.19
CA LYS A 106 4.53 9.33 37.33
C LYS A 106 5.23 10.17 38.41
N ARG A 107 5.28 11.49 38.25
CA ARG A 107 6.02 12.40 39.16
C ARG A 107 5.15 13.37 39.98
N GLN A 108 3.83 13.18 40.02
CA GLN A 108 2.97 13.97 40.90
C GLN A 108 2.18 13.07 41.85
N LYS A 109 2.76 12.81 43.01
CA LYS A 109 2.02 12.45 44.23
C LYS A 109 2.83 12.91 45.43
N ASN A 110 2.60 14.15 45.85
CA ASN A 110 2.74 14.56 47.25
C ASN A 110 1.34 14.46 47.85
#